data_AF-A0A522LW10-F1
#
_entry.id   AF-A0A522LW10-F1
#
_cell.length_a   1.000
_cell.length_b   1.000
_cell.length_c   1.000
_cell.angle_alpha   90.00
_cell.angle_beta   90.00
_cell.angle_gamma   90.00
#
_symmetry.space_group_name_H-M   'P 1'
#
loop_
_entity.id
_entity.type
_entity.pdbx_description
1 polymer ?
#
loop_
_entity_poly.entity_id
_entity_poly.type
_entity_poly.pdbx_seq_one_letter_code
_entity_poly.pdbx_strand_id
1 'polypeptide(L)'
;MADNENPAAQQKDELVAVRRQWNDWRIIEVPASALRDFHLRDESGGVHARSPQPFLHARLWCTAIPDGSDFPHSCQHGEGPHEIVVCIVQKDNSKALYRRLREQAR
;
A
#
# COMPACT_ATOMS: atom_id res chain seq x y z
N MET A 1 6.27 -28.98 -36.37
CA MET A 1 5.80 -29.04 -34.97
C MET A 1 5.92 -27.64 -34.39
N ALA A 2 4.98 -27.27 -33.52
CA ALA A 2 4.70 -25.89 -33.13
C ALA A 2 5.70 -25.36 -32.08
N ASP A 3 6.37 -24.25 -32.38
CA ASP A 3 6.97 -23.38 -31.38
C ASP A 3 5.97 -22.24 -31.12
N ASN A 4 5.02 -22.53 -30.23
CA ASN A 4 4.03 -21.57 -29.75
C ASN A 4 4.62 -20.82 -28.55
N GLU A 5 5.38 -19.76 -28.80
CA GLU A 5 5.83 -18.83 -27.75
C GLU A 5 4.93 -17.58 -27.73
N ASN A 6 4.08 -17.46 -26.71
CA ASN A 6 3.38 -16.23 -26.35
C ASN A 6 2.84 -16.35 -24.90
N PRO A 7 2.58 -15.26 -24.17
CA PRO A 7 3.48 -14.18 -23.75
C PRO A 7 3.46 -14.01 -22.22
N ALA A 8 4.56 -13.59 -21.63
CA ALA A 8 4.49 -12.88 -20.35
C ALA A 8 5.42 -11.69 -20.43
N ALA A 9 4.93 -10.62 -21.08
CA ALA A 9 5.43 -9.30 -20.77
C ALA A 9 5.35 -9.17 -19.24
N GLN A 10 6.50 -9.21 -18.57
CA GLN A 10 6.62 -8.92 -17.16
C GLN A 10 6.06 -7.51 -16.99
N GLN A 11 4.79 -7.43 -16.58
CA GLN A 11 4.22 -6.15 -16.16
C GLN A 11 5.06 -5.74 -14.96
N LYS A 12 5.90 -4.73 -15.18
CA LYS A 12 6.68 -4.10 -14.14
C LYS A 12 5.68 -3.63 -13.10
N ASP A 13 5.71 -4.25 -11.92
CA ASP A 13 4.72 -3.92 -10.90
C ASP A 13 4.88 -2.45 -10.51
N GLU A 14 3.78 -1.72 -10.61
CA GLU A 14 3.78 -0.26 -10.41
C GLU A 14 3.98 0.02 -8.92
N LEU A 15 4.93 0.89 -8.59
CA LEU A 15 5.18 1.26 -7.21
C LEU A 15 4.09 2.22 -6.73
N VAL A 16 3.66 2.02 -5.48
CA VAL A 16 2.65 2.82 -4.80
C VAL A 16 3.30 3.46 -3.59
N ALA A 17 3.22 4.79 -3.52
CA ALA A 17 3.65 5.56 -2.37
C ALA A 17 2.59 5.47 -1.26
N VAL A 18 2.99 4.97 -0.10
CA VAL A 18 2.11 4.75 1.06
C VAL A 18 2.65 5.38 2.33
N ARG A 19 1.74 5.73 3.24
CA ARG A 19 2.00 6.33 4.56
C ARG A 19 1.38 5.48 5.66
N ARG A 20 1.78 5.67 6.92
CA ARG A 20 1.04 5.10 8.07
C ARG A 20 -0.31 5.79 8.29
N GLN A 21 -0.37 7.09 8.02
CA GLN A 21 -1.55 7.94 8.15
C GLN A 21 -1.47 9.09 7.15
N TRP A 22 -2.59 9.74 6.85
CA TRP A 22 -2.71 10.74 5.78
C TRP A 22 -1.70 11.91 5.90
N ASN A 23 -1.36 12.31 7.12
CA ASN A 23 -0.45 13.42 7.44
C ASN A 23 0.95 12.96 7.88
N ASP A 24 1.28 11.67 7.79
CA ASP A 24 2.65 11.22 8.07
C ASP A 24 3.60 11.75 7.00
N TRP A 25 4.78 12.19 7.41
CA TRP A 25 5.83 12.62 6.49
C TRP A 25 6.65 11.43 5.97
N ARG A 26 6.59 10.28 6.66
CA ARG A 26 7.26 9.05 6.24
C ARG A 26 6.48 8.36 5.13
N ILE A 27 7.14 8.21 3.99
CA ILE A 27 6.58 7.62 2.77
C ILE A 27 7.49 6.48 2.34
N ILE A 28 6.91 5.32 2.05
CA ILE A 28 7.60 4.22 1.38
C ILE A 28 6.91 3.90 0.07
N GLU A 29 7.68 3.35 -0.86
CA GLU A 29 7.17 2.81 -2.10
C GLU A 29 7.12 1.28 -2.00
N VAL A 30 5.95 0.71 -2.27
CA VAL A 30 5.74 -0.75 -2.29
C VAL A 30 5.12 -1.17 -3.61
N PRO A 31 5.37 -2.39 -4.08
CA PRO A 31 4.72 -2.91 -5.29
C PRO A 31 3.20 -2.94 -5.10
N ALA A 32 2.43 -2.54 -6.11
CA ALA A 32 0.96 -2.55 -6.04
C ALA A 32 0.42 -3.95 -5.72
N SER A 33 1.08 -5.01 -6.18
CA SER A 33 0.70 -6.40 -5.88
C SER A 33 0.86 -6.79 -4.40
N ALA A 34 1.66 -6.05 -3.62
CA ALA A 34 1.83 -6.29 -2.19
C ALA A 34 0.67 -5.73 -1.34
N LEU A 35 -0.16 -4.85 -1.92
CA LEU A 35 -1.29 -4.21 -1.27
C LEU A 35 -2.56 -5.05 -1.43
N ARG A 36 -3.34 -5.15 -0.35
CA ARG A 36 -4.59 -5.92 -0.27
C ARG A 36 -5.67 -5.15 0.49
N ASP A 37 -6.89 -5.67 0.46
CA ASP A 37 -8.01 -5.18 1.28
C ASP A 37 -8.15 -3.65 1.22
N PHE A 38 -8.37 -3.12 0.02
CA PHE A 38 -8.55 -1.70 -0.19
C PHE A 38 -9.89 -1.24 0.40
N HIS A 39 -9.89 -0.13 1.13
CA HIS A 39 -11.09 0.42 1.73
C HIS A 39 -10.99 1.93 1.92
N LEU A 40 -12.13 2.62 1.94
CA LEU A 40 -12.20 4.03 2.31
C LEU A 40 -12.52 4.13 3.79
N ARG A 41 -11.64 4.78 4.55
CA ARG A 41 -11.85 5.02 5.99
C ARG A 41 -11.40 6.42 6.37
N ASP A 42 -12.12 7.00 7.31
CA ASP A 42 -11.77 8.25 7.98
C ASP A 42 -10.90 8.02 9.23
N GLU A 43 -10.66 6.76 9.63
CA GLU A 43 -9.78 6.36 10.73
C GLU A 43 -8.55 5.60 10.24
N SER A 44 -7.38 6.06 10.70
CA SER A 44 -6.10 5.42 10.37
C SER A 44 -5.71 4.30 11.35
N GLY A 45 -5.07 3.24 10.84
CA GLY A 45 -4.71 2.08 11.64
C GLY A 45 -3.62 2.36 12.67
N GLY A 46 -3.79 1.82 13.88
CA GLY A 46 -2.85 1.92 15.00
C GLY A 46 -3.22 2.99 16.02
N VAL A 47 -3.36 4.25 15.60
CA VAL A 47 -3.66 5.39 16.50
C VAL A 47 -5.15 5.74 16.50
N HIS A 48 -5.94 5.21 15.56
CA HIS A 48 -7.36 5.56 15.37
C HIS A 48 -7.57 7.09 15.22
N ALA A 49 -6.57 7.78 14.68
CA ALA A 49 -6.68 9.21 14.46
C ALA A 49 -7.71 9.48 13.37
N ARG A 50 -8.72 10.31 13.69
CA ARG A 50 -9.70 10.80 12.73
C ARG A 50 -9.01 11.70 11.72
N SER A 51 -9.26 11.41 10.45
CA SER A 51 -8.81 12.19 9.31
C SER A 51 -9.92 13.16 8.87
N PRO A 52 -9.58 14.28 8.21
CA PRO A 52 -10.56 15.29 7.81
C PRO A 52 -11.55 14.80 6.75
N GLN A 53 -11.29 13.65 6.12
CA GLN A 53 -12.12 13.02 5.09
C GLN A 53 -11.72 11.55 4.95
N PRO A 54 -12.57 10.68 4.36
CA PRO A 54 -12.16 9.32 4.05
C PRO A 54 -10.95 9.28 3.10
N PHE A 55 -9.90 8.57 3.48
CA PHE A 55 -8.74 8.29 2.65
C PHE A 55 -8.78 6.84 2.13
N LEU A 56 -8.04 6.56 1.06
CA LEU A 56 -7.83 5.20 0.60
C LEU A 56 -6.82 4.52 1.51
N HIS A 57 -7.23 3.37 2.04
CA HIS A 57 -6.39 2.52 2.87
C HIS A 57 -6.23 1.16 2.22
N ALA A 58 -5.14 0.48 2.55
CA ALA A 58 -4.85 -0.89 2.13
C ALA A 58 -4.06 -1.59 3.24
N ARG A 59 -3.92 -2.90 3.11
CA ARG A 59 -3.13 -3.75 3.98
C ARG A 59 -1.91 -4.28 3.24
N LEU A 60 -0.77 -4.38 3.92
CA LEU A 60 0.40 -5.12 3.45
C LEU A 60 0.99 -5.97 4.58
N TRP A 61 1.76 -6.99 4.20
CA TRP A 61 2.63 -7.66 5.16
C TRP A 61 3.88 -6.83 5.45
N CYS A 62 4.37 -6.86 6.69
CA CYS A 62 5.62 -6.19 7.07
C CYS A 62 6.82 -6.62 6.22
N THR A 63 6.82 -7.85 5.69
CA THR A 63 7.86 -8.37 4.80
C THR A 63 7.92 -7.69 3.43
N ALA A 64 6.90 -6.91 3.05
CA ALA A 64 6.89 -6.13 1.83
C ALA A 64 7.41 -4.69 2.04
N ILE A 65 7.76 -4.33 3.27
CA ILE A 65 8.40 -3.05 3.58
C ILE A 65 9.88 -3.13 3.17
N PRO A 66 10.40 -2.17 2.39
CA PRO A 66 11.81 -2.16 2.03
C PRO A 66 12.72 -2.08 3.26
N ASP A 67 13.79 -2.87 3.27
CA ASP A 67 14.80 -2.84 4.32
C ASP A 67 15.41 -1.43 4.47
N GLY A 68 15.62 -1.00 5.71
CA GLY A 68 16.18 0.32 6.02
C GLY A 68 15.21 1.49 5.83
N SER A 69 13.94 1.24 5.49
CA SER A 69 12.93 2.30 5.43
C SER A 69 12.60 2.84 6.84
N ASP A 70 12.50 4.16 6.95
CA ASP A 70 11.90 4.81 8.13
C ASP A 70 10.38 4.69 8.03
N PHE A 71 9.86 3.50 8.34
CA PHE A 71 8.43 3.21 8.34
C PHE A 71 8.02 2.52 9.65
N PRO A 72 7.33 3.23 10.56
CA PRO A 72 6.91 2.66 11.83
C PRO A 72 6.04 1.43 11.62
N HIS A 73 6.59 0.26 11.96
CA HIS A 73 5.85 -0.98 12.02
C HIS A 73 6.41 -1.81 13.16
N SER A 74 5.52 -2.30 14.01
CA SER A 74 5.91 -3.00 15.21
C SER A 74 6.14 -4.48 14.94
N CYS A 75 7.26 -4.80 14.29
CA CYS A 75 7.88 -6.11 14.52
C CYS A 75 8.42 -6.24 15.97
N GLN A 76 8.36 -5.16 16.75
CA GLN A 76 8.72 -5.10 18.16
C GLN A 76 7.64 -5.63 19.12
N HIS A 77 6.44 -5.99 18.63
CA HIS A 77 5.30 -6.44 19.45
C HIS A 77 4.92 -7.93 19.27
N GLY A 78 5.69 -8.73 18.50
CA GLY A 78 5.42 -10.17 18.32
C GLY A 78 6.20 -10.80 17.16
N GLU A 79 6.06 -12.12 16.98
CA GLU A 79 6.58 -12.83 15.81
C GLU A 79 5.74 -12.49 14.57
N GLY A 80 6.40 -12.00 13.51
CA GLY A 80 5.76 -11.71 12.23
C GLY A 80 5.35 -12.98 11.46
N PRO A 81 4.72 -12.83 10.28
CA PRO A 81 4.48 -11.57 9.58
C PRO A 81 3.28 -10.78 10.12
N HIS A 82 3.44 -9.46 10.24
CA HIS A 82 2.38 -8.56 10.68
C HIS A 82 1.63 -7.96 9.50
N GLU A 83 0.32 -7.86 9.62
CA GLU A 83 -0.48 -7.10 8.68
C GLU A 83 -0.56 -5.64 9.11
N ILE A 84 -0.23 -4.74 8.18
CA ILE A 84 -0.09 -3.32 8.42
C ILE A 84 -1.10 -2.58 7.56
N VAL A 85 -1.92 -1.74 8.20
CA VAL A 85 -2.78 -0.80 7.49
C VAL A 85 -1.96 0.42 7.09
N VAL A 86 -2.06 0.79 5.81
CA VAL A 86 -1.43 1.97 5.23
C VAL A 86 -2.44 2.87 4.56
N CYS A 87 -2.11 4.15 4.50
CA CYS A 87 -2.86 5.20 3.84
C CYS A 87 -2.21 5.53 2.50
N ILE A 88 -3.01 5.58 1.44
CA ILE A 88 -2.62 5.93 0.09
C ILE A 88 -3.19 7.32 -0.19
N VAL A 89 -2.32 8.31 -0.42
CA VAL A 89 -2.75 9.69 -0.67
C VAL A 89 -2.54 10.01 -2.14
N GLN A 90 -3.56 10.61 -2.76
CA GLN A 90 -3.54 10.94 -4.19
C GLN A 90 -2.36 11.85 -4.58
N LYS A 91 -1.91 12.74 -3.70
CA LYS A 91 -0.81 13.69 -4.01
C LYS A 91 0.55 13.01 -4.17
N ASP A 92 0.74 11.83 -3.58
CA ASP A 92 2.01 11.08 -3.63
C ASP A 92 2.01 10.06 -4.80
N ASN A 93 0.89 9.91 -5.50
CA ASN A 93 0.69 8.88 -6.51
C ASN A 93 0.18 9.50 -7.82
N SER A 94 0.43 8.84 -8.95
CA SER A 94 -0.15 9.30 -10.22
C SER A 94 -1.69 9.24 -10.15
N LYS A 95 -2.38 10.19 -10.81
CA LYS A 95 -3.86 10.23 -10.81
C LYS A 95 -4.45 8.93 -11.36
N ALA A 96 -3.82 8.32 -12.37
CA ALA A 96 -4.27 7.09 -12.99
C ALA A 96 -4.13 5.89 -12.04
N LEU A 97 -2.97 5.74 -11.39
CA LEU A 97 -2.74 4.70 -10.39
C LEU A 97 -3.70 4.85 -9.22
N TYR A 98 -3.81 6.05 -8.64
CA TYR A 98 -4.69 6.29 -7.50
C TYR A 98 -6.15 5.94 -7.82
N ARG A 99 -6.65 6.32 -9.01
CA ARG A 99 -8.01 5.98 -9.45
C ARG A 99 -8.20 4.45 -9.53
N ARG A 100 -7.25 3.74 -10.15
CA ARG A 100 -7.26 2.27 -10.28
C ARG A 100 -7.28 1.55 -8.93
N LEU A 101 -6.50 2.02 -7.96
CA LEU A 101 -6.50 1.44 -6.60
C LEU A 101 -7.80 1.75 -5.86
N ARG A 102 -8.32 2.98 -6.01
CA ARG A 102 -9.57 3.40 -5.38
C ARG A 102 -10.78 2.62 -5.89
N GLU A 103 -10.80 2.22 -7.15
CA GLU A 103 -11.84 1.36 -7.73
C GLU A 103 -11.89 -0.05 -7.12
N GLN A 104 -10.82 -0.48 -6.43
CA GLN A 104 -10.79 -1.76 -5.70
C GLN A 104 -11.33 -1.65 -4.28
N ALA A 105 -11.57 -0.42 -3.79
CA ALA A 105 -12.06 -0.20 -2.44
C ALA A 105 -13.47 -0.76 -2.28
N ARG A 106 -13.68 -1.59 -1.26
CA ARG A 106 -14.98 -2.15 -0.89
C ARG A 106 -15.50 -1.55 0.40
#